data_AF-A0A131XSQ6-F1
#
_entry.id   AF-A0A131XSQ6-F1
#
_cell.length_a   1.000
_cell.length_b   1.000
_cell.length_c   1.000
_cell.angle_alpha   90.00
_cell.angle_beta   90.00
_cell.angle_gamma   90.00
#
_symmetry.space_group_name_H-M   'P 1'
#
loop_
_entity.id
_entity.type
_entity.pdbx_description
1 polymer ?
#
loop_
_entity_poly.entity_id
_entity_poly.type
_entity_poly.pdbx_seq_one_letter_code
_entity_poly.pdbx_strand_id
1 'polypeptide(L)'
;DEEIPFAFEADRWFRGPPDVANLCHDHVWPYLRRDTTSLRPVHFGWTMKDEGHVKDVMWNWPADSDLCLVRSVVLSWNKGIPYTVTAWFNWRTGSVEGADCGCKDGKSQRCRHVAALLLQAQEICRDNKAFRADDAPCAGIAPSEAEKPAASVPQVSVDEPGTKKRDSRSLESCEPAPSAWSRELEKLRERLMATAPDILWLRYAGGARQPAPAEPSLPINDGEGP
;
A
#
# COMPACT_ATOMS: atom_id res chain seq x y z
N ASP A 1 5.05 18.92 -0.17
CA ASP A 1 4.20 19.10 1.03
C ASP A 1 3.29 20.32 1.00
N GLU A 2 3.31 21.18 -0.03
CA GLU A 2 2.41 22.36 -0.12
C GLU A 2 0.91 22.02 -0.36
N GLU A 3 0.56 20.75 -0.60
CA GLU A 3 -0.81 20.35 -0.99
C GLU A 3 -1.61 19.63 0.12
N ILE A 4 -1.01 19.36 1.28
CA ILE A 4 -1.69 18.71 2.41
C ILE A 4 -2.43 19.80 3.21
N PRO A 5 -3.77 19.74 3.36
CA PRO A 5 -4.56 20.85 3.89
C PRO A 5 -4.53 20.99 5.41
N PHE A 6 -3.61 20.32 6.11
CA PHE A 6 -3.54 20.31 7.58
C PHE A 6 -2.12 20.07 8.09
N ALA A 7 -1.86 20.51 9.32
CA ALA A 7 -0.57 20.32 9.97
C ALA A 7 -0.35 18.86 10.40
N PHE A 8 0.86 18.36 10.22
CA PHE A 8 1.28 17.05 10.69
C PHE A 8 2.76 17.07 11.10
N GLU A 9 3.17 16.11 11.92
CA GLU A 9 4.55 16.00 12.40
C GLU A 9 5.43 15.28 11.36
N ALA A 10 6.34 15.99 10.70
CA ALA A 10 7.13 15.44 9.58
C ALA A 10 8.01 14.22 9.95
N ASP A 11 8.41 14.10 11.21
CA ASP A 11 9.29 13.03 11.69
C ASP A 11 8.53 11.78 12.18
N ARG A 12 7.18 11.85 12.22
CA ARG A 12 6.34 10.86 12.88
C ARG A 12 5.69 9.89 11.89
N TRP A 13 6.51 9.14 11.17
CA TRP A 13 6.07 8.13 10.20
C TRP A 13 6.21 6.71 10.73
N PHE A 14 5.16 5.91 10.58
CA PHE A 14 5.09 4.52 11.04
C PHE A 14 4.83 3.56 9.89
N ARG A 15 5.27 2.30 10.01
CA ARG A 15 5.07 1.26 8.98
C ARG A 15 3.68 0.61 9.00
N GLY A 16 2.89 0.88 10.03
CA GLY A 16 1.55 0.36 10.20
C GLY A 16 0.54 1.47 10.49
N PRO A 17 -0.74 1.25 10.17
CA PRO A 17 -1.80 2.18 10.51
C PRO A 17 -2.03 2.20 12.03
N PRO A 18 -2.68 3.24 12.57
CA PRO A 18 -3.14 3.19 13.96
C PRO A 18 -4.19 2.07 14.13
N ASP A 19 -4.23 1.44 15.31
CA ASP A 19 -5.12 0.30 15.61
C ASP A 19 -6.60 0.60 15.38
N VAL A 20 -6.96 1.87 15.49
CA VAL A 20 -8.32 2.39 15.34
C VAL A 20 -8.63 2.88 13.92
N ALA A 21 -7.71 2.74 12.96
CA ALA A 21 -7.90 3.19 11.59
C ALA A 21 -9.07 2.45 10.91
N ASN A 22 -10.08 3.20 10.49
CA ASN A 22 -11.25 2.66 9.82
C ASN A 22 -11.23 2.79 8.29
N LEU A 23 -10.08 2.57 7.65
CA LEU A 23 -10.02 2.58 6.18
C LEU A 23 -10.45 1.22 5.63
N CYS A 24 -11.59 1.15 4.94
CA CYS A 24 -12.11 -0.08 4.34
C CYS A 24 -12.63 0.14 2.91
N HIS A 25 -13.00 -0.96 2.26
CA HIS A 25 -13.51 -0.97 0.89
C HIS A 25 -14.68 0.00 0.67
N ASP A 26 -15.62 0.07 1.62
CA ASP A 26 -16.83 0.89 1.49
C ASP A 26 -16.53 2.39 1.55
N HIS A 27 -15.34 2.79 2.00
CA HIS A 27 -14.90 4.19 1.99
C HIS A 27 -13.96 4.50 0.82
N VAL A 28 -13.06 3.58 0.49
CA VAL A 28 -12.10 3.74 -0.62
C VAL A 28 -12.81 3.73 -1.97
N TRP A 29 -13.75 2.80 -2.16
CA TRP A 29 -14.39 2.60 -3.46
C TRP A 29 -15.23 3.79 -3.94
N PRO A 30 -16.09 4.41 -3.10
CA PRO A 30 -16.81 5.61 -3.50
C PRO A 30 -15.88 6.79 -3.81
N TYR A 31 -14.80 6.97 -3.05
CA TYR A 31 -13.83 8.05 -3.29
C TYR A 31 -13.21 7.94 -4.69
N LEU A 32 -12.75 6.74 -5.06
CA LEU A 32 -12.13 6.47 -6.36
C LEU A 32 -13.10 6.60 -7.54
N ARG A 33 -14.41 6.45 -7.29
CA ARG A 33 -15.47 6.51 -8.29
C ARG A 33 -16.18 7.86 -8.42
N ARG A 34 -16.00 8.76 -7.44
CA ARG A 34 -16.87 9.92 -7.20
C ARG A 34 -17.23 10.75 -8.44
N ASP A 35 -16.31 10.88 -9.39
CA ASP A 35 -16.46 11.74 -10.57
C ASP A 35 -15.96 11.09 -11.87
N THR A 36 -15.76 9.77 -11.90
CA THR A 36 -15.15 9.08 -13.04
C THR A 36 -16.16 8.28 -13.84
N THR A 37 -16.35 8.68 -15.11
CA THR A 37 -17.04 7.88 -16.13
C THR A 37 -16.30 6.59 -16.47
N SER A 38 -15.04 6.47 -16.03
CA SER A 38 -14.14 5.35 -16.35
C SER A 38 -13.52 4.77 -15.09
N LEU A 39 -13.69 3.46 -14.91
CA LEU A 39 -13.06 2.69 -13.83
C LEU A 39 -11.61 2.26 -14.16
N ARG A 40 -11.09 2.66 -15.33
CA ARG A 40 -9.74 2.26 -15.77
C ARG A 40 -8.66 2.61 -14.74
N PRO A 41 -8.60 3.82 -14.15
CA PRO A 41 -7.57 4.14 -13.18
C PRO A 41 -7.60 3.20 -11.97
N VAL A 42 -8.79 2.79 -11.55
CA VAL A 42 -8.99 1.89 -10.42
C VAL A 42 -8.55 0.47 -10.75
N HIS A 43 -8.94 -0.05 -11.91
CA HIS A 43 -8.48 -1.36 -12.38
C HIS A 43 -6.96 -1.41 -12.52
N PHE A 44 -6.33 -0.39 -13.13
CA PHE A 44 -4.87 -0.33 -13.21
C PHE A 44 -4.23 -0.17 -11.83
N GLY A 45 -4.82 0.62 -10.94
CA GLY A 45 -4.34 0.74 -9.56
C GLY A 45 -4.36 -0.59 -8.82
N TRP A 46 -5.41 -1.39 -9.01
CA TRP A 46 -5.49 -2.75 -8.48
C TRP A 46 -4.35 -3.63 -9.01
N THR A 47 -4.14 -3.67 -10.33
CA THR A 47 -3.06 -4.48 -10.91
C THR A 47 -1.67 -4.02 -10.42
N MET A 48 -1.46 -2.71 -10.31
CA MET A 48 -0.22 -2.16 -9.75
C MET A 48 0.00 -2.57 -8.29
N LYS A 49 -1.06 -2.62 -7.48
CA LYS A 49 -1.01 -3.11 -6.12
C LYS A 49 -0.65 -4.60 -6.07
N ASP A 50 -1.38 -5.44 -6.81
CA ASP A 50 -1.19 -6.90 -6.81
C ASP A 50 0.19 -7.33 -7.33
N GLU A 51 0.75 -6.59 -8.30
CA GLU A 51 2.12 -6.83 -8.79
C GLU A 51 3.21 -6.24 -7.88
N GLY A 52 2.83 -5.61 -6.76
CA GLY A 52 3.76 -5.09 -5.78
C GLY A 52 4.49 -3.81 -6.22
N HIS A 53 3.89 -2.98 -7.08
CA HIS A 53 4.45 -1.66 -7.44
C HIS A 53 4.35 -0.64 -6.31
N VAL A 54 3.52 -0.91 -5.29
CA VAL A 54 3.37 -0.08 -4.09
C VAL A 54 4.45 -0.47 -3.08
N LYS A 55 5.33 0.46 -2.73
CA LYS A 55 6.48 0.26 -1.83
C LYS A 55 6.44 1.24 -0.67
N ASP A 56 7.02 0.84 0.46
CA ASP A 56 7.25 1.71 1.63
C ASP A 56 5.99 2.46 2.06
N VAL A 57 4.90 1.73 2.31
CA VAL A 57 3.67 2.33 2.84
C VAL A 57 3.92 2.78 4.27
N MET A 58 3.84 4.09 4.48
CA MET A 58 4.07 4.76 5.75
C MET A 58 2.83 5.56 6.15
N TRP A 59 2.63 5.69 7.46
CA TRP A 59 1.44 6.28 8.06
C TRP A 59 1.84 7.39 9.02
N ASN A 60 1.04 8.44 9.09
CA ASN A 60 1.23 9.56 10.02
C ASN A 60 -0.13 9.97 10.57
N TRP A 61 -0.26 10.05 11.88
CA TRP A 61 -1.50 10.45 12.54
C TRP A 61 -1.17 11.38 13.73
N PRO A 62 -1.42 12.69 13.60
CA PRO A 62 -1.25 13.63 14.70
C PRO A 62 -2.26 13.34 15.82
N ALA A 63 -1.88 13.56 17.08
CA ALA A 63 -2.79 13.36 18.22
C ALA A 63 -3.98 14.34 18.19
N ASP A 64 -3.75 15.54 17.65
CA ASP A 64 -4.73 16.64 17.62
C ASP A 64 -5.58 16.65 16.34
N SER A 65 -5.54 15.58 15.54
CA SER A 65 -6.27 15.48 14.28
C SER A 65 -7.00 14.15 14.14
N ASP A 66 -8.21 14.21 13.61
CA ASP A 66 -8.95 13.03 13.18
C ASP A 66 -8.50 12.53 11.80
N LEU A 67 -7.51 13.19 11.18
CA LEU A 67 -6.95 12.80 9.89
C LEU A 67 -5.69 11.96 10.05
N CYS A 68 -5.62 10.88 9.29
CA CYS A 68 -4.43 10.08 9.10
C CYS A 68 -3.93 10.25 7.66
N LEU A 69 -2.62 10.47 7.52
CA LEU A 69 -1.94 10.42 6.23
C LEU A 69 -1.40 9.02 6.00
N VAL A 70 -1.48 8.60 4.75
CA VAL A 70 -0.76 7.46 4.21
C VAL A 70 0.08 7.92 3.04
N ARG A 71 1.34 7.51 3.01
CA ARG A 71 2.31 7.83 1.95
C ARG A 71 2.97 6.56 1.47
N SER A 72 3.30 6.53 0.19
CA SER A 72 4.03 5.41 -0.42
C SER A 72 4.83 5.88 -1.63
N VAL A 73 5.81 5.07 -2.02
CA VAL A 73 6.42 5.12 -3.34
C VAL A 73 5.70 4.12 -4.25
N VAL A 74 5.04 4.61 -5.30
CA VAL A 74 4.38 3.76 -6.29
C VAL A 74 5.15 3.83 -7.60
N LEU A 75 5.65 2.68 -8.05
CA LEU A 75 6.40 2.56 -9.30
C LEU A 75 5.46 2.62 -10.50
N SER A 76 5.85 3.34 -11.54
CA SER A 76 5.13 3.37 -12.81
C SER A 76 5.18 2.01 -13.50
N TRP A 77 4.01 1.49 -13.89
CA TRP A 77 3.85 0.20 -14.58
C TRP A 77 4.86 -0.06 -15.71
N ASN A 78 5.08 0.92 -16.61
CA ASN A 78 5.88 0.71 -17.83
C ASN A 78 7.37 1.06 -17.69
N LYS A 79 7.74 1.88 -16.70
CA LYS A 79 9.07 2.52 -16.67
C LYS A 79 9.79 2.39 -15.33
N GLY A 80 9.15 1.80 -14.32
CA GLY A 80 9.69 1.74 -12.96
C GLY A 80 9.95 3.11 -12.33
N ILE A 81 9.44 4.20 -12.92
CA ILE A 81 9.64 5.55 -12.39
C ILE A 81 8.89 5.65 -11.05
N PRO A 82 9.58 6.00 -9.95
CA PRO A 82 8.93 6.13 -8.65
C PRO A 82 8.13 7.42 -8.56
N TYR A 83 6.88 7.31 -8.11
CA TYR A 83 6.06 8.45 -7.71
C TYR A 83 5.84 8.41 -6.20
N THR A 84 6.10 9.54 -5.54
CA THR A 84 5.57 9.73 -4.18
C THR A 84 4.07 9.98 -4.30
N VAL A 85 3.30 9.18 -3.58
CA VAL A 85 1.84 9.28 -3.52
C VAL A 85 1.47 9.44 -2.06
N THR A 86 0.61 10.40 -1.78
CA THR A 86 0.11 10.67 -0.44
C THR A 86 -1.42 10.71 -0.49
N ALA A 87 -2.08 10.15 0.51
CA ALA A 87 -3.51 10.29 0.69
C ALA A 87 -3.82 10.56 2.16
N TRP A 88 -4.94 11.20 2.42
CA TRP A 88 -5.40 11.45 3.78
C TRP A 88 -6.88 11.14 3.92
N PHE A 89 -7.21 10.56 5.08
CA PHE A 89 -8.55 10.10 5.39
C PHE A 89 -8.83 10.33 6.87
N ASN A 90 -10.10 10.47 7.22
CA ASN A 90 -10.51 10.53 8.61
C ASN A 90 -10.39 9.13 9.22
N TRP A 91 -9.52 8.94 10.22
CA TRP A 91 -9.24 7.61 10.74
C TRP A 91 -10.40 7.03 11.55
N ARG A 92 -11.31 7.86 12.08
CA ARG A 92 -12.53 7.42 12.78
C ARG A 92 -13.62 6.97 11.82
N THR A 93 -13.91 7.79 10.80
CA THR A 93 -15.01 7.52 9.86
C THR A 93 -14.60 6.69 8.65
N GLY A 94 -13.30 6.64 8.35
CA GLY A 94 -12.76 6.00 7.15
C GLY A 94 -12.86 6.83 5.88
N SER A 95 -13.54 7.99 5.92
CA SER A 95 -13.76 8.85 4.77
C SER A 95 -12.44 9.36 4.19
N VAL A 96 -12.19 9.07 2.91
CA VAL A 96 -11.03 9.61 2.20
C VAL A 96 -11.33 11.04 1.79
N GLU A 97 -10.51 11.97 2.30
CA GLU A 97 -10.72 13.41 2.15
C GLU A 97 -9.94 13.96 0.96
N GLY A 98 -8.80 13.33 0.61
CA GLY A 98 -8.01 13.76 -0.52
C GLY A 98 -6.76 12.92 -0.76
N ALA A 99 -6.09 13.22 -1.87
CA ALA A 99 -4.83 12.61 -2.23
C ALA A 99 -4.02 13.51 -3.16
N ASP A 100 -2.71 13.28 -3.17
CA ASP A 100 -1.76 13.92 -4.06
C ASP A 100 -0.84 12.87 -4.71
N CYS A 101 -0.48 13.12 -5.96
CA CYS A 101 0.48 12.36 -6.72
C CYS A 101 1.21 13.24 -7.74
N GLY A 102 2.54 13.21 -7.76
CA GLY A 102 3.34 13.96 -8.74
C GLY A 102 3.26 13.50 -10.20
N CYS A 103 2.34 12.58 -10.55
CA CYS A 103 2.16 12.14 -11.93
C CYS A 103 1.31 13.13 -12.75
N LYS A 104 1.34 13.00 -14.08
CA LYS A 104 0.57 13.86 -15.00
C LYS A 104 -0.92 13.94 -14.66
N ASP A 105 -1.51 12.82 -14.24
CA ASP A 105 -2.94 12.71 -13.92
C ASP A 105 -3.22 12.94 -12.41
N GLY A 106 -2.21 13.31 -11.62
CA GLY A 106 -2.27 13.40 -10.17
C GLY A 106 -3.19 14.49 -9.64
N LYS A 107 -3.38 15.56 -10.41
CA LYS A 107 -4.33 16.65 -10.10
C LYS A 107 -5.78 16.18 -9.93
N SER A 108 -6.13 15.02 -10.48
CA SER A 108 -7.46 14.41 -10.28
C SER A 108 -7.65 13.80 -8.89
N GLN A 109 -6.56 13.67 -8.12
CA GLN A 109 -6.45 12.94 -6.86
C GLN A 109 -6.88 11.47 -6.96
N ARG A 110 -7.06 10.93 -8.16
CA ARG A 110 -7.64 9.60 -8.42
C ARG A 110 -6.94 8.89 -9.56
N CYS A 111 -5.67 9.25 -9.81
CA CYS A 111 -4.85 8.56 -10.78
C CYS A 111 -4.64 7.10 -10.35
N ARG A 112 -4.15 6.27 -11.28
CA ARG A 112 -3.85 4.85 -10.99
C ARG A 112 -2.90 4.64 -9.80
N HIS A 113 -1.98 5.59 -9.54
CA HIS A 113 -1.04 5.49 -8.42
C HIS A 113 -1.75 5.74 -7.08
N VAL A 114 -2.66 6.72 -7.03
CA VAL A 114 -3.52 6.95 -5.85
C VAL A 114 -4.42 5.75 -5.60
N ALA A 115 -5.04 5.21 -6.65
CA ALA A 115 -5.86 4.01 -6.53
C ALA A 115 -5.04 2.84 -5.98
N ALA A 116 -3.83 2.60 -6.48
CA ALA A 116 -2.94 1.56 -5.96
C ALA A 116 -2.62 1.75 -4.47
N LEU A 117 -2.27 2.98 -4.06
CA LEU A 117 -1.98 3.30 -2.66
C LEU A 117 -3.19 3.05 -1.76
N LEU A 118 -4.37 3.60 -2.10
CA LEU A 118 -5.56 3.46 -1.27
C LEU A 118 -6.02 2.00 -1.17
N LEU A 119 -5.90 1.23 -2.26
CA LEU A 119 -6.21 -0.20 -2.26
C LEU A 119 -5.22 -1.03 -1.43
N GLN A 120 -3.93 -0.64 -1.38
CA GLN A 120 -2.95 -1.25 -0.47
C GLN A 120 -3.22 -0.87 0.98
N ALA A 121 -3.53 0.41 1.22
CA ALA A 121 -3.75 0.96 2.56
C ALA A 121 -4.96 0.30 3.23
N GLN A 122 -6.09 0.11 2.52
CA GLN A 122 -7.25 -0.60 3.07
C GLN A 122 -6.93 -2.06 3.42
N GLU A 123 -6.04 -2.72 2.66
CA GLU A 123 -5.68 -4.11 2.87
C GLU A 123 -4.84 -4.25 4.13
N ILE A 124 -3.85 -3.36 4.30
CA ILE A 124 -3.08 -3.26 5.54
C ILE A 124 -3.99 -2.96 6.74
N CYS A 125 -4.96 -2.03 6.61
CA CYS A 125 -5.92 -1.74 7.68
C CYS A 125 -6.82 -2.94 8.01
N ARG A 126 -7.28 -3.68 7.00
CA ARG A 126 -8.08 -4.90 7.19
C ARG A 126 -7.29 -5.97 7.93
N ASP A 127 -6.03 -6.16 7.55
CA ASP A 127 -5.18 -7.18 8.15
C ASP A 127 -4.74 -6.78 9.57
N ASN A 128 -4.58 -5.48 9.86
CA ASN A 128 -4.32 -4.99 11.22
C ASN A 128 -5.51 -5.21 12.17
N LYS A 129 -6.74 -5.23 11.65
CA LYS A 129 -7.96 -5.50 12.45
C LYS A 129 -8.10 -6.96 12.89
N ALA A 130 -7.19 -7.86 12.50
CA ALA A 130 -7.22 -9.28 12.86
C ALA A 130 -6.97 -9.57 14.36
N PHE A 131 -6.87 -8.56 15.23
CA PHE A 131 -6.70 -8.72 16.68
C PHE A 131 -7.85 -8.18 17.55
N ARG A 132 -9.10 -8.13 17.04
CA ARG A 132 -10.30 -7.83 17.86
C ARG A 132 -11.56 -8.59 17.42
N ALA A 133 -11.42 -9.87 17.10
CA ALA A 133 -12.56 -10.77 16.95
C ALA A 133 -12.79 -11.58 18.24
N ASP A 134 -12.93 -10.92 19.39
CA ASP A 134 -13.28 -11.57 20.67
C ASP A 134 -14.12 -10.70 21.62
N ASP A 135 -14.85 -9.69 21.11
CA ASP A 135 -15.78 -8.90 21.95
C ASP A 135 -17.09 -8.54 21.23
N ALA A 136 -17.69 -9.52 20.54
CA ALA A 136 -19.12 -9.48 20.26
C ALA A 136 -19.71 -10.84 20.63
N PRO A 137 -20.61 -10.94 21.64
CA PRO A 137 -21.28 -12.18 21.90
C PRO A 137 -22.09 -12.56 20.66
N CYS A 138 -21.73 -13.69 20.05
CA CYS A 138 -22.56 -14.39 19.08
C CYS A 138 -23.91 -14.70 19.72
N ALA A 139 -24.88 -13.79 19.57
CA ALA A 139 -26.28 -14.13 19.70
C ALA A 139 -26.61 -15.06 18.52
N GLY A 140 -26.62 -16.36 18.80
CA GLY A 140 -27.05 -17.38 17.87
C GLY A 140 -28.48 -17.12 17.43
N ILE A 141 -28.69 -16.96 16.13
CA ILE A 141 -29.96 -17.27 15.49
C ILE A 141 -29.62 -18.11 14.28
N ALA A 142 -29.58 -19.42 14.50
CA ALA A 142 -29.76 -20.38 13.43
C ALA A 142 -31.20 -20.24 12.92
N PRO A 143 -31.45 -20.07 11.61
CA PRO A 143 -32.77 -20.32 11.06
C PRO A 143 -32.96 -21.83 11.01
N SER A 144 -33.77 -22.30 11.94
CA SER A 144 -34.35 -23.64 12.02
C SER A 144 -34.99 -24.06 10.70
N GLU A 145 -34.81 -25.35 10.40
CA GLU A 145 -35.46 -26.11 9.34
C GLU A 145 -36.95 -25.77 9.19
N ALA A 146 -37.36 -25.44 7.97
CA ALA A 146 -38.76 -25.39 7.59
C ALA A 146 -38.95 -26.07 6.22
N GLU A 147 -39.43 -27.31 6.31
CA GLU A 147 -40.30 -28.08 5.41
C GLU A 147 -40.16 -27.98 3.87
N LYS A 148 -39.91 -29.16 3.32
CA LYS A 148 -40.16 -29.59 1.93
C LYS A 148 -41.59 -29.26 1.47
N PRO A 149 -41.77 -28.92 0.18
CA PRO A 149 -42.64 -29.77 -0.63
C PRO A 149 -42.02 -30.14 -1.98
N ALA A 150 -42.33 -31.36 -2.42
CA ALA A 150 -42.01 -31.90 -3.73
C ALA A 150 -43.06 -31.51 -4.77
N ALA A 151 -42.65 -31.08 -5.96
CA ALA A 151 -42.97 -31.71 -7.25
C ALA A 151 -42.43 -30.87 -8.43
N SER A 152 -41.65 -31.56 -9.25
CA SER A 152 -41.13 -31.28 -10.60
C SER A 152 -42.17 -30.85 -11.63
N VAL A 153 -41.79 -30.07 -12.67
CA VAL A 153 -41.61 -30.44 -14.12
C VAL A 153 -40.84 -29.29 -14.88
N PRO A 154 -40.44 -29.34 -16.19
CA PRO A 154 -39.04 -29.53 -16.63
C PRO A 154 -38.39 -28.40 -17.46
N GLN A 155 -37.05 -28.47 -17.53
CA GLN A 155 -36.05 -28.03 -18.53
C GLN A 155 -36.31 -26.86 -19.50
N VAL A 156 -35.36 -25.91 -19.52
CA VAL A 156 -34.73 -25.41 -20.75
C VAL A 156 -33.21 -25.29 -20.52
N SER A 157 -32.47 -26.07 -21.30
CA SER A 157 -31.01 -26.04 -21.46
C SER A 157 -30.58 -24.84 -22.30
N VAL A 158 -29.56 -24.09 -21.86
CA VAL A 158 -28.72 -23.26 -22.75
C VAL A 158 -27.27 -23.36 -22.29
N ASP A 159 -26.44 -23.75 -23.24
CA ASP A 159 -25.04 -24.16 -23.19
C ASP A 159 -24.03 -23.26 -22.45
N GLU A 160 -23.09 -23.92 -21.77
CA GLU A 160 -21.77 -23.39 -21.43
C GLU A 160 -20.89 -23.25 -22.70
N PRO A 161 -20.12 -22.16 -22.87
CA PRO A 161 -18.99 -22.17 -23.79
C PRO A 161 -17.67 -22.45 -23.05
N GLY A 162 -17.30 -23.73 -23.08
CA GLY A 162 -15.98 -24.29 -23.37
C GLY A 162 -14.71 -23.48 -23.04
N THR A 163 -13.96 -24.02 -22.08
CA THR A 163 -12.51 -23.90 -21.95
C THR A 163 -11.78 -24.00 -23.28
N LYS A 164 -11.11 -22.92 -23.70
CA LYS A 164 -10.07 -22.97 -24.73
C LYS A 164 -8.71 -22.78 -24.08
N LYS A 165 -7.97 -23.89 -23.96
CA LYS A 165 -6.51 -23.90 -23.91
C LYS A 165 -5.99 -23.06 -25.09
N ARG A 166 -5.11 -22.10 -24.83
CA ARG A 166 -4.32 -21.47 -25.89
C ARG A 166 -2.85 -21.73 -25.62
N ASP A 167 -2.24 -22.36 -26.63
CA ASP A 167 -0.89 -22.87 -26.64
C ASP A 167 0.18 -21.82 -26.36
N SER A 168 1.21 -22.34 -25.70
CA SER A 168 2.60 -21.91 -25.67
C SER A 168 3.06 -21.06 -26.87
N ARG A 169 3.57 -19.85 -26.57
CA ARG A 169 4.56 -19.15 -27.40
C ARG A 169 5.76 -18.79 -26.55
N SER A 170 6.85 -19.49 -26.85
CA SER A 170 8.27 -19.09 -26.79
C SER A 170 8.67 -18.02 -25.77
N LEU A 171 9.35 -18.45 -24.70
CA LEU A 171 10.31 -17.60 -23.99
C LEU A 171 11.46 -17.27 -24.94
N GLU A 172 11.44 -16.10 -25.57
CA GLU A 172 12.69 -15.47 -26.00
C GLU A 172 13.34 -14.85 -24.76
N SER A 173 14.52 -15.38 -24.44
CA SER A 173 15.37 -14.91 -23.36
C SER A 173 15.88 -13.51 -23.71
N CYS A 174 15.42 -12.47 -23.01
CA CYS A 174 15.96 -11.13 -23.17
C CYS A 174 17.40 -11.08 -22.65
N GLU A 175 18.32 -10.63 -23.52
CA GLU A 175 19.73 -10.41 -23.19
C GLU A 175 19.93 -9.39 -22.06
N PRO A 176 21.00 -9.50 -21.26
CA PRO A 176 21.29 -8.56 -20.18
C PRO A 176 21.66 -7.17 -20.73
N ALA A 177 21.10 -6.14 -20.10
CA ALA A 177 21.35 -4.74 -20.45
C ALA A 177 22.84 -4.32 -20.31
N PRO A 178 23.31 -3.31 -21.05
CA PRO A 178 24.72 -2.95 -21.09
C PRO A 178 25.23 -2.40 -19.75
N SER A 179 26.39 -2.90 -19.31
CA SER A 179 27.10 -2.54 -18.07
C SER A 179 27.49 -1.05 -17.92
N ALA A 180 27.27 -0.24 -18.95
CA ALA A 180 27.58 1.19 -18.93
C ALA A 180 26.69 1.98 -17.96
N TRP A 181 25.43 1.58 -17.79
CA TRP A 181 24.47 2.31 -16.95
C TRP A 181 24.75 2.17 -15.44
N SER A 182 25.36 1.06 -15.04
CA SER A 182 25.76 0.81 -13.64
C SER A 182 26.79 1.82 -13.16
N ARG A 183 27.75 2.19 -14.03
CA ARG A 183 28.90 3.01 -13.66
C ARG A 183 28.57 4.50 -13.54
N GLU A 184 27.55 4.98 -14.26
CA GLU A 184 27.04 6.35 -14.10
C GLU A 184 26.18 6.50 -12.84
N LEU A 185 25.40 5.47 -12.50
CA LEU A 185 24.62 5.43 -11.26
C LEU A 185 25.54 5.46 -10.03
N GLU A 186 26.64 4.70 -10.06
CA GLU A 186 27.65 4.67 -9.00
C GLU A 186 28.27 6.07 -8.78
N LYS A 187 28.65 6.75 -9.87
CA LYS A 187 29.21 8.11 -9.81
C LYS A 187 28.23 9.14 -9.28
N LEU A 188 26.95 9.04 -9.67
CA LEU A 188 25.91 9.93 -9.17
C LEU A 188 25.70 9.71 -7.66
N ARG A 189 25.73 8.45 -7.22
CA ARG A 189 25.62 8.08 -5.81
C ARG A 189 26.78 8.61 -4.97
N GLU A 190 28.02 8.46 -5.44
CA GLU A 190 29.21 9.00 -4.75
C GLU A 190 29.14 10.52 -4.59
N ARG A 191 28.74 11.24 -5.65
CA ARG A 191 28.57 12.69 -5.60
C ARG A 191 27.49 13.12 -4.60
N LEU A 192 26.38 12.38 -4.53
CA LEU A 192 25.31 12.70 -3.59
C LEU A 192 25.71 12.41 -2.14
N MET A 193 26.44 11.33 -1.88
CA MET A 193 27.00 11.01 -0.56
C MET A 193 27.99 12.06 -0.07
N ALA A 194 28.80 12.63 -0.97
CA ALA A 194 29.77 13.68 -0.63
C ALA A 194 29.14 15.05 -0.38
N THR A 195 28.02 15.35 -1.05
CA THR A 195 27.41 16.69 -1.01
C THR A 195 26.35 16.82 0.08
N ALA A 196 25.68 15.72 0.44
CA ALA A 196 24.58 15.73 1.39
C ALA A 196 24.54 14.40 2.19
N PRO A 197 25.43 14.23 3.18
CA PRO A 197 25.58 12.97 3.94
C PRO A 197 24.38 12.61 4.84
N ASP A 198 23.47 13.57 5.03
CA ASP A 198 22.28 13.48 5.89
C ASP A 198 21.07 12.93 5.13
N ILE A 199 21.21 12.76 3.82
CA ILE A 199 20.19 12.14 2.98
C ILE A 199 20.12 10.64 3.30
N LEU A 200 19.26 10.30 4.27
CA LEU A 200 19.09 8.94 4.82
C LEU A 200 18.88 7.86 3.74
N TRP A 201 18.29 8.18 2.59
CA TRP A 201 17.92 7.17 1.58
C TRP A 201 19.10 6.60 0.79
N LEU A 202 20.26 7.28 0.72
CA LEU A 202 21.46 6.76 0.04
C LEU A 202 22.11 5.59 0.79
N ARG A 203 21.86 5.47 2.10
CA ARG A 203 22.37 4.38 2.95
C ARG A 203 21.60 3.07 2.72
N TYR A 204 20.35 3.14 2.30
CA TYR A 204 19.48 1.97 2.12
C TYR A 204 19.37 1.50 0.65
N ALA A 205 19.82 2.31 -0.32
CA ALA A 205 19.80 1.97 -1.74
C ALA A 205 20.85 0.92 -2.17
N GLY A 206 21.82 0.58 -1.31
CA GLY A 206 22.77 -0.51 -1.55
C GLY A 206 22.36 -1.70 -0.70
N GLY A 207 21.92 -2.79 -1.33
CA GLY A 207 21.54 -4.04 -0.66
C GLY A 207 22.67 -4.76 0.12
N ALA A 208 23.75 -4.07 0.47
CA ALA A 208 24.74 -4.56 1.41
C ALA A 208 24.34 -4.11 2.82
N ARG A 209 23.93 -5.06 3.66
CA ARG A 209 23.84 -4.86 5.11
C ARG A 209 25.18 -4.29 5.58
N GLN A 210 25.21 -3.03 6.03
CA GLN A 210 26.34 -2.56 6.81
C GLN A 210 26.34 -3.33 8.15
N PRO A 211 27.53 -3.72 8.67
CA PRO A 211 27.64 -4.34 9.97
C PRO A 211 27.10 -3.38 11.03
N ALA A 212 26.31 -3.91 11.96
CA ALA A 212 25.79 -3.14 13.08
C ALA A 212 26.94 -2.48 13.86
N PRO A 213 26.75 -1.24 14.39
CA PRO A 213 27.73 -0.64 15.27
C PRO A 213 27.88 -1.52 16.52
N ALA A 214 29.11 -1.68 17.00
CA ALA A 214 29.40 -2.43 18.21
C ALA A 214 28.60 -1.85 19.39
N GLU A 215 27.91 -2.71 20.13
CA GLU A 215 27.19 -2.33 21.34
C GLU A 215 28.15 -1.69 22.34
N PRO A 216 27.77 -0.57 22.99
CA PRO A 216 28.54 -0.02 24.08
C PRO A 216 28.49 -1.00 25.26
N SER A 217 29.66 -1.37 25.76
CA SER A 217 29.81 -2.21 26.95
C SER A 217 29.11 -1.55 28.14
N LEU A 218 28.15 -2.29 28.72
CA LEU A 218 27.47 -1.89 29.95
C LEU A 218 28.50 -1.78 31.09
N PRO A 219 28.38 -0.76 31.97
CA PRO A 219 29.24 -0.65 33.13
C PRO A 219 28.96 -1.82 34.09
N ILE A 220 30.01 -2.57 34.39
CA ILE A 220 30.02 -3.57 35.46
C ILE A 220 29.82 -2.81 36.77
N ASN A 221 28.65 -2.98 37.39
CA ASN A 221 28.45 -2.59 38.78
C ASN A 221 29.07 -3.68 39.64
N ASP A 222 30.28 -3.43 40.14
CA ASP A 222 30.82 -4.18 41.26
C ASP A 222 30.04 -3.78 42.51
N GLY A 223 29.02 -4.56 42.83
CA GLY A 223 28.35 -4.53 44.12
C GLY A 223 29.29 -5.10 45.16
N GLU A 224 30.06 -4.24 45.83
CA GLU A 224 30.81 -4.59 47.02
C GLU A 224 29.96 -4.35 48.27
N GLY A 225 29.68 -5.43 48.98
CA GLY A 225 29.17 -5.49 50.34
C GLY A 225 29.01 -6.95 50.76
N PRO A 226 29.21 -7.33 52.03
CA PRO A 226 29.33 -6.51 53.25
C PRO A 226 30.73 -6.36 53.83
#